data_AF-A0A073JYR0-F1
#
_entry.id   AF-A0A073JYR0-F1
#
_cell.length_a   1.000
_cell.length_b   1.000
_cell.length_c   1.000
_cell.angle_alpha   90.00
_cell.angle_beta   90.00
_cell.angle_gamma   90.00
#
_symmetry.space_group_name_H-M   'P 1'
#
loop_
_entity.id
_entity.type
_entity.pdbx_description
1 polymer ?
#
loop_
_entity_poly.entity_id
_entity_poly.type
_entity_poly.pdbx_seq_one_letter_code
_entity_poly.pdbx_strand_id
1 'polypeptide(L)'
;MKQRKHILYTQPRAHTVGNVEFINREWVFFDEENDEAFLLEDIIEDGFELLYHNNWLPARFYEENTLQVADEKHFLQNGETIRIRKKLLVSYQEWLEELPESSFLLLTDTLQSIGYSLYDCIYCHNFLSFQQKDKLREGVNFLTFDNEDIICSVHHHYVRNNTITKDNFTFVKANGEQLHINI
;
A
#
# COMPACT_ATOMS: atom_id res chain seq x y z
N MET A 1 -0.95 14.19 -8.56
CA MET A 1 0.40 13.85 -8.01
C MET A 1 0.57 14.14 -6.52
N LYS A 2 0.50 15.39 -6.02
CA LYS A 2 0.65 15.67 -4.56
C LYS A 2 -0.45 15.00 -3.72
N GLN A 3 -1.70 15.06 -4.19
CA GLN A 3 -2.85 14.44 -3.53
C GLN A 3 -2.76 12.91 -3.53
N ARG A 4 -2.53 12.29 -4.70
CA ARG A 4 -2.25 10.84 -4.80
C ARG A 4 -1.17 10.35 -3.82
N LYS A 5 -0.01 11.01 -3.77
CA LYS A 5 1.05 10.65 -2.82
C LYS A 5 0.57 10.77 -1.37
N HIS A 6 -0.10 11.88 -1.04
CA HIS A 6 -0.67 12.05 0.29
C HIS A 6 -1.62 10.92 0.66
N ILE A 7 -2.58 10.57 -0.21
CA ILE A 7 -3.53 9.47 0.00
C ILE A 7 -2.81 8.15 0.25
N LEU A 8 -1.82 7.79 -0.58
CA LEU A 8 -1.05 6.57 -0.38
C LEU A 8 -0.34 6.56 0.98
N TYR A 9 0.25 7.68 1.40
CA TYR A 9 1.04 7.70 2.63
C TYR A 9 0.24 7.84 3.93
N THR A 10 -1.00 8.33 3.88
CA THR A 10 -1.77 8.62 5.09
C THR A 10 -2.87 7.62 5.42
N GLN A 11 -3.01 6.53 4.65
CA GLN A 11 -4.00 5.50 4.99
C GLN A 11 -3.61 4.80 6.30
N PRO A 12 -4.56 4.57 7.23
CA PRO A 12 -4.27 3.86 8.47
C PRO A 12 -3.61 2.48 8.26
N ARG A 13 -4.07 1.72 7.26
CA ARG A 13 -3.55 0.39 6.89
C ARG A 13 -2.28 0.42 6.03
N ALA A 14 -1.67 1.58 5.81
CA ALA A 14 -0.45 1.70 5.00
C ALA A 14 0.81 1.15 5.69
N HIS A 15 0.73 0.78 6.96
CA HIS A 15 1.86 0.36 7.77
C HIS A 15 1.59 -0.96 8.48
N THR A 16 2.64 -1.76 8.59
CA THR A 16 2.74 -2.89 9.51
C THR A 16 3.33 -2.37 10.82
N VAL A 17 2.75 -2.75 11.96
CA VAL A 17 3.23 -2.36 13.30
C VAL A 17 3.91 -3.56 13.94
N GLY A 18 4.96 -3.31 14.71
CA GLY A 18 5.68 -4.36 15.39
C GLY A 18 6.74 -3.85 16.34
N ASN A 19 7.38 -4.76 17.06
CA ASN A 19 8.47 -4.43 17.97
C ASN A 19 9.83 -4.85 17.39
N VAL A 20 10.88 -4.15 17.78
CA VAL A 20 12.26 -4.53 17.43
C VAL A 20 12.99 -5.15 18.60
N GLU A 21 13.79 -6.19 18.32
CA GLU A 21 14.70 -6.79 19.30
C GLU A 21 16.09 -6.99 18.70
N PHE A 22 17.10 -6.84 19.55
CA PHE A 22 18.50 -7.02 19.21
C PHE A 22 18.93 -8.43 19.59
N ILE A 23 18.96 -9.31 18.59
CA ILE A 23 19.22 -10.74 18.72
C ILE A 23 20.43 -11.08 17.86
N ASN A 24 21.41 -11.82 18.40
CA ASN A 24 22.60 -12.27 17.66
C ASN A 24 23.37 -11.15 16.93
N ARG A 25 23.37 -9.93 17.49
CA ARG A 25 24.01 -8.72 16.93
C ARG A 25 23.28 -8.10 15.73
N GLU A 26 22.03 -8.48 15.51
CA GLU A 26 21.17 -7.97 14.45
C GLU A 26 19.87 -7.44 15.05
N TRP A 27 19.28 -6.42 14.42
CA TRP A 27 17.94 -5.97 14.76
C TRP A 27 16.92 -6.81 13.99
N VAL A 28 16.00 -7.41 14.74
CA VAL A 28 14.90 -8.22 14.23
C VAL A 28 13.61 -7.48 14.50
N PHE A 29 12.79 -7.29 13.46
CA PHE A 29 11.43 -6.78 13.55
C PHE A 29 10.46 -7.95 13.69
N PHE A 30 9.60 -7.89 14.69
CA PHE A 30 8.50 -8.83 14.91
C PHE A 30 7.18 -8.15 14.58
N ASP A 31 6.50 -8.66 13.57
CA ASP A 31 5.21 -8.16 13.10
C ASP A 31 4.08 -8.57 14.08
N GLU A 32 3.31 -7.60 14.57
CA GLU A 32 2.19 -7.83 15.49
C GLU A 32 0.97 -8.49 14.82
N GLU A 33 0.83 -8.39 13.48
CA GLU A 33 -0.34 -8.90 12.75
C GLU A 33 -0.25 -10.41 12.48
N ASN A 34 0.95 -10.91 12.13
CA ASN A 34 1.13 -12.28 11.64
C ASN A 34 2.23 -13.09 12.38
N ASP A 35 2.80 -12.55 13.47
CA ASP A 35 3.89 -13.15 14.25
C ASP A 35 5.14 -13.50 13.40
N GLU A 36 5.33 -12.85 12.25
CA GLU A 36 6.50 -13.03 11.39
C GLU A 36 7.69 -12.20 11.89
N ALA A 37 8.90 -12.71 11.66
CA ALA A 37 10.14 -12.06 12.07
C ALA A 37 11.03 -11.80 10.85
N PHE A 38 11.56 -10.58 10.77
CA PHE A 38 12.36 -10.10 9.65
C PHE A 38 13.62 -9.43 10.17
N LEU A 39 14.73 -9.54 9.43
CA LEU A 39 15.87 -8.64 9.66
C LEU A 39 15.41 -7.21 9.36
N LEU A 40 15.63 -6.31 10.32
CA LEU A 40 15.14 -4.94 10.21
C LEU A 40 15.72 -4.25 8.97
N GLU A 41 17.00 -4.51 8.66
CA GLU A 41 17.69 -3.94 7.50
C GLU A 41 17.05 -4.32 6.14
N ASP A 42 16.42 -5.48 6.04
CA ASP A 42 15.80 -5.96 4.79
C ASP A 42 14.50 -5.24 4.44
N ILE A 43 13.83 -4.67 5.44
CA ILE A 43 12.45 -4.17 5.30
C ILE A 43 12.32 -2.65 5.44
N ILE A 44 13.36 -1.94 5.89
CA ILE A 44 13.33 -0.49 6.14
C ILE A 44 13.91 0.38 5.01
N GLU A 45 14.02 -0.12 3.78
CA GLU A 45 14.63 0.62 2.66
C GLU A 45 14.08 2.05 2.49
N ASP A 46 12.79 2.26 2.74
CA ASP A 46 12.12 3.56 2.64
C ASP A 46 12.10 4.38 3.96
N GLY A 47 12.74 3.86 5.00
CA GLY A 47 12.64 4.31 6.39
C GLY A 47 11.48 3.66 7.15
N PHE A 48 11.36 4.03 8.43
CA PHE A 48 10.30 3.57 9.32
C PHE A 48 9.88 4.70 10.25
N GLU A 49 8.86 4.47 11.08
CA GLU A 49 8.45 5.41 12.12
C GLU A 49 8.53 4.76 13.49
N LEU A 50 9.06 5.49 14.46
CA LEU A 50 9.13 5.07 15.86
C LEU A 50 7.91 5.59 16.62
N LEU A 51 7.36 4.78 17.51
CA LEU A 51 6.33 5.23 18.44
C LEU A 51 6.98 5.97 19.62
N TYR A 52 6.81 7.29 19.67
CA TYR A 52 7.37 8.15 20.71
C TYR A 52 6.31 9.07 21.31
N HIS A 53 6.06 8.97 22.62
CA HIS A 53 5.00 9.71 23.32
C HIS A 53 3.63 9.66 22.59
N ASN A 54 3.19 8.46 22.18
CA ASN A 54 1.97 8.21 21.39
C ASN A 54 1.92 8.92 20.02
N ASN A 55 3.07 9.32 19.47
CA ASN A 55 3.17 9.86 18.13
C ASN A 55 4.12 9.03 17.29
N TRP A 56 3.79 8.86 16.01
CA TRP A 56 4.67 8.23 15.03
C TRP A 56 5.63 9.27 14.49
N LEU A 57 6.93 9.06 14.70
CA LEU A 57 7.98 9.96 14.26
C LEU A 57 8.85 9.28 13.19
N PRO A 58 9.08 9.93 12.02
CA PRO A 58 9.99 9.40 11.01
C PRO A 58 11.38 9.14 11.60
N ALA A 59 11.88 7.93 11.36
CA ALA A 59 13.17 7.45 11.82
C ALA A 59 13.96 6.87 10.65
N ARG A 60 15.27 7.11 10.64
CA ARG A 60 16.22 6.51 9.69
C ARG A 60 17.53 6.24 10.41
N PHE A 61 18.22 5.16 10.04
CA PHE A 61 19.59 4.93 10.51
C PHE A 61 20.52 6.03 9.96
N TYR A 62 21.22 6.68 10.88
CA TYR A 62 22.28 7.65 10.58
C TYR A 62 23.66 6.98 10.66
N GLU A 63 23.86 6.17 11.70
CA GLU A 63 25.02 5.32 11.95
C GLU A 63 24.53 3.98 12.51
N GLU A 64 25.42 3.00 12.67
CA GLU A 64 25.08 1.69 13.24
C GLU A 64 24.36 1.88 14.60
N ASN A 65 23.12 1.37 14.71
CA ASN A 65 22.24 1.48 15.88
C ASN A 65 21.80 2.90 16.29
N THR A 66 22.17 3.94 15.53
CA THR A 66 21.81 5.33 15.82
C THR A 66 20.79 5.82 14.80
N LEU A 67 19.59 6.14 15.29
CA LEU A 67 18.52 6.73 14.51
C LEU A 67 18.62 8.25 14.53
N GLN A 68 18.30 8.85 13.39
CA GLN A 68 17.83 10.22 13.33
C GLN A 68 16.30 10.19 13.48
N VAL A 69 15.78 10.71 14.59
CA VAL A 69 14.34 10.85 14.85
C VAL A 69 14.02 12.33 14.92
N ALA A 70 13.29 12.85 13.94
CA ALA A 70 13.16 14.30 13.72
C ALA A 70 14.55 14.98 13.69
N ASP A 71 14.84 15.90 14.63
CA ASP A 71 16.11 16.61 14.74
C ASP A 71 17.04 16.06 15.84
N GLU A 72 16.68 14.94 16.46
CA GLU A 72 17.43 14.33 17.56
C GLU A 72 18.06 12.98 17.18
N LYS A 73 19.18 12.66 17.82
CA LYS A 73 19.79 11.33 17.74
C LYS A 73 19.18 10.44 18.82
N HIS A 74 18.65 9.30 18.40
CA HIS A 74 18.03 8.30 19.27
C HIS A 74 18.70 6.95 19.03
N PHE A 75 19.07 6.25 20.11
CA PHE A 75 19.55 4.87 19.96
C PHE A 75 18.37 3.94 19.97
N LEU A 76 18.27 3.07 18.96
CA LEU A 76 17.21 2.08 18.91
C LEU A 76 17.33 1.15 20.12
N GLN A 77 16.23 0.90 20.82
CA GLN A 77 16.20 0.10 22.05
C GLN A 77 15.39 -1.19 21.85
N ASN A 78 15.74 -2.21 22.61
CA ASN A 78 14.96 -3.46 22.66
C ASN A 78 13.53 -3.19 23.10
N GLY A 79 12.58 -3.79 22.37
CA GLY A 79 11.15 -3.69 22.64
C GLY A 79 10.51 -2.39 22.13
N GLU A 80 11.23 -1.54 21.41
CA GLU A 80 10.61 -0.35 20.82
C GLU A 80 9.61 -0.73 19.73
N THR A 81 8.44 -0.09 19.76
CA THR A 81 7.43 -0.25 18.73
C THR A 81 7.75 0.66 17.56
N ILE A 82 7.84 0.06 16.37
CA ILE A 82 7.98 0.78 15.10
C ILE A 82 6.82 0.43 14.19
N ARG A 83 6.66 1.23 13.14
CA ARG A 83 5.82 0.85 12.01
C ARG A 83 6.58 1.05 10.71
N ILE A 84 6.37 0.12 9.78
CA ILE A 84 7.05 0.07 8.49
C ILE A 84 5.98 0.13 7.40
N ARG A 85 6.24 0.89 6.34
CA ARG A 85 5.28 1.02 5.25
C ARG A 85 5.15 -0.28 4.49
N LYS A 86 3.92 -0.76 4.29
CA LYS A 86 3.63 -1.94 3.47
C LYS A 86 4.07 -1.67 2.02
N LYS A 87 4.84 -2.59 1.44
CA LYS A 87 5.22 -2.52 0.02
C LYS A 87 4.02 -2.95 -0.83
N LEU A 88 3.71 -2.18 -1.87
CA LEU A 88 2.67 -2.55 -2.83
C LEU A 88 3.23 -3.56 -3.84
N LEU A 89 2.36 -4.46 -4.33
CA LEU A 89 2.70 -5.32 -5.45
C LEU A 89 3.12 -4.47 -6.66
N VAL A 90 4.22 -4.85 -7.34
CA VAL A 90 4.75 -4.07 -8.47
C VAL A 90 3.68 -3.85 -9.55
N SER A 91 2.95 -4.90 -9.94
CA SER A 91 1.89 -4.80 -10.95
C SER A 91 0.73 -3.89 -10.52
N TYR A 92 0.46 -3.81 -9.22
CA TYR A 92 -0.56 -2.93 -8.66
C TYR A 92 -0.09 -1.49 -8.59
N GLN A 93 1.18 -1.26 -8.21
CA GLN A 93 1.77 0.07 -8.20
C GLN A 93 1.77 0.68 -9.61
N GLU A 94 2.23 -0.08 -10.62
CA GLU A 94 2.19 0.35 -12.03
C GLU A 94 0.75 0.67 -12.47
N TRP A 95 -0.20 -0.19 -12.09
CA TRP A 95 -1.61 0.03 -12.41
C TRP A 95 -2.16 1.31 -11.78
N LEU A 96 -1.88 1.54 -10.50
CA LEU A 96 -2.27 2.78 -9.81
C LEU A 96 -1.68 3.99 -10.55
N GLU A 97 -0.40 3.97 -10.88
CA GLU A 97 0.30 5.07 -11.58
C GLU A 97 -0.31 5.38 -12.97
N GLU A 98 -0.85 4.37 -13.66
CA GLU A 98 -1.51 4.54 -14.96
C GLU A 98 -2.96 5.06 -14.88
N LEU A 99 -3.59 5.03 -13.69
CA LEU A 99 -4.94 5.56 -13.53
C LEU A 99 -4.97 7.09 -13.66
N PRO A 100 -5.96 7.66 -14.38
CA PRO A 100 -6.28 9.08 -14.27
C PRO A 100 -6.55 9.47 -12.81
N GLU A 101 -6.23 10.70 -12.42
CA GLU A 101 -6.42 11.16 -11.04
C GLU A 101 -7.89 11.03 -10.58
N SER A 102 -8.85 11.30 -11.47
CA SER A 102 -10.29 11.12 -11.19
C SER A 102 -10.65 9.66 -10.87
N SER A 103 -10.15 8.72 -11.65
CA SER A 103 -10.40 7.28 -11.47
C SER A 103 -9.72 6.76 -10.21
N PHE A 104 -8.52 7.26 -9.90
CA PHE A 104 -7.81 6.92 -8.66
C PHE A 104 -8.55 7.42 -7.42
N LEU A 105 -9.04 8.66 -7.43
CA LEU A 105 -9.81 9.22 -6.31
C LEU A 105 -11.10 8.43 -6.11
N LEU A 106 -11.84 8.18 -7.21
CA LEU A 106 -13.07 7.40 -7.15
C LEU A 106 -12.83 5.99 -6.58
N LEU A 107 -11.80 5.29 -7.06
CA LEU A 107 -11.41 3.98 -6.55
C LEU A 107 -11.14 4.04 -5.04
N THR A 108 -10.32 5.00 -4.62
CA THR A 108 -9.93 5.18 -3.21
C THR A 108 -11.15 5.44 -2.33
N ASP A 109 -11.97 6.42 -2.70
CA ASP A 109 -13.17 6.79 -1.95
C ASP A 109 -14.15 5.61 -1.88
N THR A 110 -14.26 4.85 -2.96
CA THR A 110 -15.10 3.65 -3.01
C THR A 110 -14.59 2.60 -2.05
N LEU A 111 -13.31 2.19 -2.17
CA LEU A 111 -12.70 1.20 -1.28
C LEU A 111 -12.92 1.59 0.18
N GLN A 112 -12.65 2.84 0.53
CA GLN A 112 -12.87 3.34 1.88
C GLN A 112 -14.34 3.24 2.31
N SER A 113 -15.29 3.58 1.43
CA SER A 113 -16.74 3.50 1.72
C SER A 113 -17.22 2.07 1.97
N ILE A 114 -16.53 1.07 1.41
CA ILE A 114 -16.87 -0.36 1.56
C ILE A 114 -15.93 -1.11 2.53
N GLY A 115 -15.09 -0.39 3.28
CA GLY A 115 -14.27 -0.96 4.37
C GLY A 115 -12.89 -1.49 3.95
N TYR A 116 -12.38 -1.07 2.79
CA TYR A 116 -11.08 -1.44 2.27
C TYR A 116 -10.13 -0.25 2.16
N SER A 117 -8.84 -0.54 2.12
CA SER A 117 -7.77 0.39 1.84
C SER A 117 -7.07 0.05 0.52
N LEU A 118 -6.24 0.96 0.00
CA LEU A 118 -5.38 0.67 -1.14
C LEU A 118 -4.36 -0.43 -0.82
N TYR A 119 -4.02 -0.62 0.46
CA TYR A 119 -3.04 -1.59 0.95
C TYR A 119 -3.63 -2.98 1.19
N ASP A 120 -4.95 -3.13 1.07
CA ASP A 120 -5.64 -4.41 1.19
C ASP A 120 -5.53 -5.24 -0.10
N CYS A 121 -4.90 -4.71 -1.15
CA CYS A 121 -4.74 -5.39 -2.45
C CYS A 121 -3.70 -6.51 -2.36
N ILE A 122 -4.16 -7.75 -2.39
CA ILE A 122 -3.33 -8.96 -2.32
C ILE A 122 -3.02 -9.56 -3.71
N TYR A 123 -3.71 -9.11 -4.76
CA TYR A 123 -3.47 -9.55 -6.13
C TYR A 123 -3.86 -8.49 -7.15
N CYS A 124 -3.03 -8.30 -8.18
CA CYS A 124 -3.33 -7.43 -9.31
C CYS A 124 -2.81 -8.01 -10.63
N HIS A 125 -3.74 -8.39 -11.51
CA HIS A 125 -3.47 -8.65 -12.92
C HIS A 125 -3.71 -7.38 -13.74
N ASN A 126 -2.63 -6.65 -14.02
CA ASN A 126 -2.66 -5.46 -14.87
C ASN A 126 -2.51 -5.84 -16.35
N PHE A 127 -3.61 -6.13 -17.05
CA PHE A 127 -3.56 -6.48 -18.46
C PHE A 127 -3.13 -5.29 -19.35
N LEU A 128 -3.41 -4.06 -18.92
CA LEU A 128 -3.08 -2.84 -19.64
C LEU A 128 -1.58 -2.68 -19.89
N SER A 129 -0.72 -3.14 -18.97
CA SER A 129 0.74 -3.04 -19.10
C SER A 129 1.31 -3.87 -20.24
N PHE A 130 0.61 -4.93 -20.68
CA PHE A 130 1.03 -5.79 -21.79
C PHE A 130 0.64 -5.22 -23.17
N GLN A 131 -0.16 -4.14 -23.22
CA GLN A 131 -0.69 -3.62 -24.47
C GLN A 131 0.13 -2.46 -25.04
N GLN A 132 0.30 -2.43 -26.37
CA GLN A 132 1.08 -1.41 -27.07
C GLN A 132 0.37 -0.03 -27.00
N LYS A 133 1.13 1.02 -26.61
CA LYS A 133 0.58 2.36 -26.34
C LYS A 133 0.07 3.10 -27.60
N ASP A 134 0.49 2.69 -28.78
CA ASP A 134 0.17 3.30 -30.08
C ASP A 134 -1.15 2.78 -30.69
N LYS A 135 -1.81 1.80 -30.06
CA LYS A 135 -3.06 1.20 -30.51
C LYS A 135 -4.20 1.48 -29.53
N LEU A 136 -5.43 1.19 -29.96
CA LEU A 136 -6.56 1.06 -29.04
C LEU A 136 -6.21 -0.02 -28.01
N ARG A 137 -6.32 0.34 -26.74
CA ARG A 137 -6.08 -0.53 -25.60
C ARG A 137 -7.37 -0.66 -24.82
N GLU A 138 -7.93 -1.86 -24.82
CA GLU A 138 -9.14 -2.18 -24.07
C GLU A 138 -9.00 -3.55 -23.43
N GLY A 139 -9.68 -3.74 -22.30
CA GLY A 139 -9.58 -4.96 -21.54
C GLY A 139 -10.14 -4.82 -20.14
N VAL A 140 -9.76 -5.79 -19.31
CA VAL A 140 -10.13 -5.83 -17.90
C VAL A 140 -8.90 -6.19 -17.08
N ASN A 141 -8.68 -5.44 -16.01
CA ASN A 141 -7.73 -5.81 -14.96
C ASN A 141 -8.50 -6.50 -13.84
N PHE A 142 -7.87 -7.49 -13.21
CA PHE A 142 -8.44 -8.23 -12.09
C PHE A 142 -7.64 -7.91 -10.84
N LEU A 143 -8.32 -7.43 -9.80
CA LEU A 143 -7.73 -7.16 -8.50
C LEU A 143 -8.48 -7.94 -7.42
N THR A 144 -7.76 -8.33 -6.37
CA THR A 144 -8.36 -8.95 -5.18
C THR A 144 -7.89 -8.20 -3.96
N PHE A 145 -8.85 -7.80 -3.14
CA PHE A 145 -8.63 -7.11 -1.88
C PHE A 145 -9.06 -8.00 -0.72
N ASP A 146 -8.28 -8.00 0.35
CA ASP A 146 -8.56 -8.69 1.60
C ASP A 146 -8.33 -7.73 2.75
N ASN A 147 -9.41 -7.43 3.48
CA ASN A 147 -9.39 -6.55 4.65
C ASN A 147 -9.49 -7.33 5.97
N GLU A 148 -9.21 -8.63 5.94
CA GLU A 148 -9.31 -9.60 7.04
C GLU A 148 -10.73 -9.97 7.48
N ASP A 149 -11.76 -9.26 7.00
CA ASP A 149 -13.16 -9.58 7.25
C ASP A 149 -13.77 -10.33 6.06
N ILE A 150 -13.65 -9.77 4.86
CA ILE A 150 -14.22 -10.37 3.65
C ILE A 150 -13.41 -10.02 2.41
N ILE A 151 -13.19 -11.01 1.54
CA ILE A 151 -12.52 -10.80 0.25
C ILE A 151 -13.43 -10.01 -0.70
N CYS A 152 -12.87 -9.03 -1.40
CA CYS A 152 -13.52 -8.31 -2.49
C CYS A 152 -12.72 -8.40 -3.77
N SER A 153 -13.36 -8.85 -4.85
CA SER A 153 -12.80 -8.77 -6.19
C SER A 153 -13.15 -7.43 -6.83
N VAL A 154 -12.19 -6.81 -7.52
CA VAL A 154 -12.39 -5.59 -8.30
C VAL A 154 -12.02 -5.86 -9.75
N HIS A 155 -12.98 -5.69 -10.63
CA HIS A 155 -12.78 -5.75 -12.08
C HIS A 155 -12.74 -4.33 -12.63
N HIS A 156 -11.60 -3.96 -13.20
CA HIS A 156 -11.41 -2.65 -13.82
C HIS A 156 -11.42 -2.79 -15.34
N HIS A 157 -12.56 -2.49 -15.95
CA HIS A 157 -12.70 -2.43 -17.39
C HIS A 157 -12.23 -1.07 -17.89
N TYR A 158 -11.32 -1.08 -18.86
CA TYR A 158 -10.72 0.14 -19.38
C TYR A 158 -10.82 0.22 -20.90
N VAL A 159 -10.88 1.46 -21.39
CA VAL A 159 -10.60 1.81 -22.78
C VAL A 159 -9.63 2.99 -22.78
N ARG A 160 -8.58 2.88 -23.61
CA ARG A 160 -7.54 3.89 -23.78
C ARG A 160 -7.20 4.04 -25.27
N ASN A 161 -7.26 5.27 -25.76
CA ASN A 161 -6.61 5.68 -27.01
C ASN A 161 -6.25 7.18 -26.89
N ASN A 162 -5.86 7.82 -27.99
CA ASN A 162 -5.44 9.23 -27.97
C ASN A 162 -6.57 10.22 -27.60
N THR A 163 -7.84 9.82 -27.63
CA THR A 163 -9.00 10.69 -27.42
C THR A 163 -9.96 10.20 -26.34
N ILE A 164 -9.91 8.92 -25.98
CA ILE A 164 -10.83 8.22 -25.10
C ILE A 164 -10.04 7.61 -23.95
N THR A 165 -10.46 7.96 -22.74
CA THR A 165 -10.06 7.33 -21.49
C THR A 165 -11.34 7.03 -20.74
N LYS A 166 -11.63 5.75 -20.52
CA LYS A 166 -12.82 5.29 -19.80
C LYS A 166 -12.45 4.24 -18.78
N ASP A 167 -13.00 4.36 -17.57
CA ASP A 167 -12.76 3.45 -16.46
C ASP A 167 -14.08 3.00 -15.83
N ASN A 168 -14.32 1.69 -15.82
CA ASN A 168 -15.45 1.11 -15.11
C ASN A 168 -14.96 0.10 -14.10
N PHE A 169 -15.34 0.29 -12.85
CA PHE A 169 -15.00 -0.57 -11.73
C PHE A 169 -16.23 -1.37 -11.32
N THR A 170 -16.05 -2.66 -11.12
CA THR A 170 -17.05 -3.54 -10.52
C THR A 170 -16.42 -4.19 -9.30
N PHE A 171 -17.04 -3.99 -8.14
CA PHE A 171 -16.64 -4.56 -6.86
C PHE A 171 -17.60 -5.70 -6.54
N VAL A 172 -17.06 -6.85 -6.16
CA VAL A 172 -17.85 -8.04 -5.79
C VAL A 172 -17.26 -8.61 -4.50
N LYS A 173 -17.99 -8.51 -3.40
CA LYS A 173 -17.61 -9.13 -2.13
C LYS A 173 -17.92 -10.62 -2.16
N ALA A 174 -17.20 -11.40 -1.36
CA ALA A 174 -17.38 -12.85 -1.27
C ALA A 174 -18.80 -13.29 -0.82
N ASN A 175 -19.56 -12.39 -0.18
CA ASN A 175 -20.95 -12.62 0.22
C ASN A 175 -21.96 -12.34 -0.91
N GLY A 176 -21.49 -11.92 -2.10
CA GLY A 176 -22.31 -11.65 -3.27
C GLY A 176 -22.78 -10.19 -3.40
N GLU A 177 -22.46 -9.30 -2.46
CA GLU A 177 -22.71 -7.86 -2.63
C GLU A 177 -21.92 -7.29 -3.79
N GLN A 178 -22.56 -6.46 -4.62
CA GLN A 178 -21.95 -5.85 -5.79
C GLN A 178 -22.12 -4.34 -5.80
N LEU A 179 -21.10 -3.65 -6.29
CA LEU A 179 -21.11 -2.20 -6.53
C LEU A 179 -20.46 -1.92 -7.89
N HIS A 180 -21.12 -1.10 -8.71
CA HIS A 180 -20.62 -0.71 -10.04
C HIS A 180 -20.43 0.79 -10.11
N ILE A 181 -19.30 1.23 -10.64
CA ILE A 181 -18.96 2.65 -10.73
C ILE A 181 -18.25 2.92 -12.06
N ASN A 182 -18.65 4.01 -12.72
CA ASN A 182 -18.18 4.35 -14.06
C ASN A 182 -17.70 5.81 -14.09
N ILE A 183 -16.58 6.06 -14.76
CA ILE A 183 -16.02 7.39 -15.09
C ILE A 183 -15.63 7.46 -16.56
#